data_AF-A0A370DL70-F1
#
_entry.id   AF-A0A370DL70-F1
#
_cell.length_a   1.000
_cell.length_b   1.000
_cell.length_c   1.000
_cell.angle_alpha   90.00
_cell.angle_beta   90.00
_cell.angle_gamma   90.00
#
_symmetry.space_group_name_H-M   'P 1'
#
loop_
_entity.id
_entity.type
_entity.pdbx_description
1 polymer ?
#
loop_
_entity_poly.entity_id
_entity_poly.type
_entity_poly.pdbx_seq_one_letter_code
_entity_poly.pdbx_strand_id
1 'polypeptide(L)'
;MKHGVTVVSCLLSMTLVCVCPGAEAKSAETIHKCDEFAAHPEDSGKWAAGVSEDDLAPGPAILFCNKALKDYPDTPRFKFQLGRALLKKGDFKEAKAFLDSAAEDGYAPAYAYLADIFRYGMLGQEDAYTAEIYYDLAITGGFARAVEAKESMLEELADGVAADTAACDNPYDKPRGCDTYFNPQGFAKGKALLALHDGDSEALSKFNTFEFTIYLTQLNKYFAGEYVMLDESCTGVNDPSLPVALMSKGGGSVGFDITKGIGGMNANRSMEIFFAGIKDYINTGGANVISAGLDIDVAKAAGLKDGKLLAKDYGCKSDVFTNLYENIVAYANNRPPRHFSGLPALKRSCQIHSASKGGKAMKSQFVCECFASGFDRVGVAQDDINWLGKNYDQGKNFMKLTQKYKGLHEKISECLF
;
A
#
# COMPACT_ATOMS: atom_id res chain seq x y z
N MET A 1 26.35 -78.72 7.49
CA MET A 1 26.18 -77.38 6.90
C MET A 1 25.84 -76.43 8.03
N LYS A 2 26.71 -75.43 8.26
CA LYS A 2 26.69 -74.51 9.40
C LYS A 2 26.03 -73.17 9.01
N HIS A 3 25.20 -72.70 9.93
CA HIS A 3 24.86 -71.31 10.33
C HIS A 3 24.52 -70.25 9.28
N GLY A 4 23.24 -69.84 9.27
CA GLY A 4 22.73 -68.56 8.81
C GLY A 4 22.00 -67.84 9.95
N VAL A 5 22.42 -66.61 10.21
CA VAL A 5 22.10 -65.69 11.31
C VAL A 5 20.71 -65.07 11.15
N THR A 6 19.95 -64.82 12.23
CA THR A 6 19.29 -63.51 12.43
C THR A 6 18.91 -63.25 13.89
N VAL A 7 19.53 -62.23 14.47
CA VAL A 7 19.16 -61.61 15.76
C VAL A 7 17.97 -60.68 15.50
N VAL A 8 16.85 -60.92 16.18
CA VAL A 8 15.70 -60.00 16.21
C VAL A 8 16.01 -58.93 17.26
N SER A 9 16.41 -57.74 16.80
CA SER A 9 16.59 -56.57 17.66
C SER A 9 15.33 -55.72 17.67
N CYS A 10 14.80 -55.52 18.87
CA CYS A 10 13.63 -54.73 19.22
C CYS A 10 13.96 -53.23 19.10
N LEU A 11 13.22 -52.47 18.29
CA LEU A 11 13.25 -51.01 18.30
C LEU A 11 11.83 -50.48 18.50
N LEU A 12 11.51 -50.19 19.77
CA LEU A 12 10.38 -49.33 20.14
C LEU A 12 10.63 -47.93 19.57
N SER A 13 9.75 -47.50 18.67
CA SER A 13 9.68 -46.11 18.20
C SER A 13 8.59 -45.42 19.04
N MET A 14 8.99 -44.71 20.10
CA MET A 14 8.09 -43.92 20.92
C MET A 14 7.98 -42.51 20.30
N THR A 15 6.97 -42.32 19.45
CA THR A 15 6.60 -40.99 18.94
C THR A 15 5.97 -40.20 20.07
N LEU A 16 6.73 -39.26 20.63
CA LEU A 16 6.23 -38.27 21.56
C LEU A 16 5.41 -37.24 20.77
N VAL A 17 4.10 -37.49 20.64
CA VAL A 17 3.15 -36.49 20.14
C VAL A 17 3.02 -35.43 21.22
N CYS A 18 3.56 -34.23 20.95
CA CYS A 18 3.29 -33.04 21.75
C CYS A 18 1.84 -32.62 21.48
N VAL A 19 0.91 -33.13 22.29
CA VAL A 19 -0.46 -32.60 22.34
C VAL A 19 -0.37 -31.33 23.17
N CYS A 20 -0.28 -30.18 22.50
CA CYS A 20 -0.65 -28.93 23.14
C CYS A 20 -2.15 -29.03 23.48
N PRO A 21 -2.57 -28.85 24.74
CA PRO A 21 -3.98 -28.67 25.05
C PRO A 21 -4.42 -27.38 24.35
N GLY A 22 -5.06 -27.52 23.19
CA GLY A 22 -5.83 -26.43 22.60
C GLY A 22 -6.91 -26.09 23.60
N ALA A 23 -6.95 -24.84 24.06
CA ALA A 23 -8.14 -24.33 24.71
C ALA A 23 -9.29 -24.52 23.70
N GLU A 24 -10.22 -25.42 24.00
CA GLU A 24 -11.45 -25.56 23.21
C GLU A 24 -12.16 -24.21 23.28
N ALA A 25 -12.25 -23.53 22.13
CA ALA A 25 -13.02 -22.31 22.01
C ALA A 25 -14.47 -22.63 22.39
N LYS A 26 -14.94 -22.02 23.47
CA LYS A 26 -16.30 -22.23 23.95
C LYS A 26 -17.25 -21.65 22.90
N SER A 27 -18.14 -22.47 22.34
CA SER A 27 -19.11 -22.03 21.33
C SER A 27 -20.26 -21.29 22.02
N ALA A 28 -20.51 -20.04 21.66
CA ALA A 28 -21.62 -19.25 22.17
C ALA A 28 -22.90 -19.56 21.39
N GLU A 29 -23.48 -20.75 21.54
CA GLU A 29 -24.67 -21.20 20.79
C GLU A 29 -26.00 -20.89 21.46
N THR A 30 -26.05 -19.85 22.30
CA THR A 30 -27.27 -19.39 22.97
C THR A 30 -27.40 -17.88 22.89
N ILE A 31 -28.64 -17.38 23.03
CA ILE A 31 -28.92 -15.94 23.12
C ILE A 31 -28.27 -15.37 24.38
N HIS A 32 -27.45 -14.32 24.23
CA HIS A 32 -26.84 -13.59 25.33
C HIS A 32 -27.44 -12.21 25.52
N LYS A 33 -27.28 -11.63 26.72
CA LYS A 33 -27.64 -10.23 26.98
C LYS A 33 -26.88 -9.24 26.08
N CYS A 34 -25.69 -9.59 25.59
CA CYS A 34 -25.02 -8.77 24.56
C CYS A 34 -25.91 -8.67 23.30
N ASP A 35 -26.44 -9.80 22.82
CA ASP A 35 -27.31 -9.83 21.63
C ASP A 35 -28.58 -8.99 21.84
N GLU A 36 -29.24 -9.13 23.00
CA GLU A 36 -30.45 -8.36 23.31
C GLU A 36 -30.23 -6.84 23.32
N PHE A 37 -29.05 -6.38 23.75
CA PHE A 37 -28.76 -4.96 23.94
C PHE A 37 -28.02 -4.31 22.77
N ALA A 38 -27.36 -5.10 21.90
CA ALA A 38 -26.40 -4.56 20.94
C ALA A 38 -26.49 -5.16 19.53
N ALA A 39 -27.23 -6.25 19.30
CA ALA A 39 -27.37 -6.82 17.97
C ALA A 39 -27.87 -5.76 16.97
N HIS A 40 -27.32 -5.74 15.75
CA HIS A 40 -27.81 -4.84 14.70
C HIS A 40 -29.05 -5.46 14.03
N PRO A 41 -30.13 -4.71 13.72
CA PRO A 41 -31.36 -5.28 13.14
C PRO A 41 -31.14 -5.97 11.80
N GLU A 42 -30.22 -5.46 10.98
CA GLU A 42 -29.90 -6.03 9.66
C GLU A 42 -28.75 -7.03 9.69
N ASP A 43 -28.16 -7.31 10.86
CA ASP A 43 -27.17 -8.37 10.97
C ASP A 43 -27.84 -9.73 10.74
N SER A 44 -27.42 -10.46 9.71
CA SER A 44 -27.91 -11.80 9.39
C SER A 44 -27.42 -12.83 10.41
N GLY A 45 -26.31 -12.56 11.09
CA GLY A 45 -25.75 -13.35 12.17
C GLY A 45 -26.27 -12.98 13.57
N LYS A 46 -27.32 -12.15 13.69
CA LYS A 46 -27.90 -11.76 14.99
C LYS A 46 -28.66 -12.90 15.67
N TRP A 47 -28.64 -12.89 17.00
CA TRP A 47 -29.29 -13.91 17.84
C TRP A 47 -30.48 -13.35 18.65
N ALA A 48 -30.76 -12.06 18.54
CA ALA A 48 -31.89 -11.37 19.15
C ALA A 48 -32.56 -10.45 18.13
N ALA A 49 -33.67 -9.79 18.50
CA ALA A 49 -34.47 -8.95 17.59
C ALA A 49 -33.67 -7.80 16.93
N GLY A 50 -32.53 -7.41 17.50
CA GLY A 50 -31.74 -6.27 17.08
C GLY A 50 -32.21 -4.96 17.71
N VAL A 51 -31.28 -4.04 17.91
CA VAL A 51 -31.48 -2.72 18.51
C VAL A 51 -31.03 -1.69 17.49
N SER A 52 -31.91 -0.76 17.10
CA SER A 52 -31.62 0.28 16.11
C SER A 52 -30.43 1.17 16.54
N GLU A 53 -29.87 1.98 15.64
CA GLU A 53 -28.82 2.93 16.02
C GLU A 53 -29.32 3.97 17.04
N ASP A 54 -30.57 4.38 16.94
CA ASP A 54 -31.15 5.40 17.81
C ASP A 54 -31.47 4.85 19.20
N ASP A 55 -31.91 3.59 19.28
CA ASP A 55 -32.26 2.92 20.54
C ASP A 55 -31.06 2.29 21.26
N LEU A 56 -29.89 2.23 20.61
CA LEU A 56 -28.70 1.63 21.20
C LEU A 56 -28.21 2.45 22.38
N ALA A 57 -28.47 1.95 23.59
CA ALA A 57 -27.96 2.51 24.84
C ALA A 57 -26.52 2.01 25.11
N PRO A 58 -25.47 2.85 24.97
CA PRO A 58 -24.08 2.35 24.97
C PRO A 58 -23.67 1.73 26.30
N GLY A 59 -24.09 2.30 27.43
CA GLY A 59 -23.72 1.81 28.77
C GLY A 59 -24.11 0.35 29.02
N PRO A 60 -25.41 0.00 28.96
CA PRO A 60 -25.85 -1.39 29.09
C PRO A 60 -25.24 -2.34 28.04
N ALA A 61 -25.17 -1.92 26.77
CA ALA A 61 -24.59 -2.73 25.71
C ALA A 61 -23.12 -3.08 25.99
N ILE A 62 -22.28 -2.08 26.30
CA ILE A 62 -20.87 -2.27 26.67
C ILE A 62 -20.74 -3.19 27.89
N LEU A 63 -21.58 -3.01 28.92
CA LEU A 63 -21.55 -3.85 30.12
C LEU A 63 -21.80 -5.33 29.80
N PHE A 64 -22.85 -5.63 29.02
CA PHE A 64 -23.22 -7.02 28.73
C PHE A 64 -22.32 -7.68 27.69
N CYS A 65 -21.83 -6.93 26.70
CA CYS A 65 -20.90 -7.45 25.71
C CYS A 65 -19.51 -7.74 26.28
N ASN A 66 -19.00 -6.90 27.20
CA ASN A 66 -17.78 -7.23 27.93
C ASN A 66 -17.92 -8.50 28.79
N LYS A 67 -19.07 -8.69 29.44
CA LYS A 67 -19.35 -9.95 30.17
C LYS A 67 -19.36 -11.16 29.24
N ALA A 68 -19.99 -11.04 28.07
CA ALA A 68 -20.01 -12.12 27.08
C ALA A 68 -18.62 -12.46 26.56
N LEU A 69 -17.81 -11.45 26.19
CA LEU A 69 -16.45 -11.65 25.70
C LEU A 69 -15.48 -12.21 26.75
N LYS A 70 -15.75 -12.04 28.04
CA LYS A 70 -14.97 -12.69 29.10
C LYS A 70 -15.08 -14.22 29.04
N ASP A 71 -16.27 -14.72 28.72
CA ASP A 71 -16.55 -16.16 28.67
C ASP A 71 -16.38 -16.74 27.25
N TYR A 72 -16.50 -15.88 26.23
CA TYR A 72 -16.50 -16.23 24.80
C TYR A 72 -15.67 -15.23 23.96
N PRO A 73 -14.35 -15.11 24.20
CA PRO A 73 -13.51 -14.06 23.62
C PRO A 73 -13.42 -14.10 22.09
N ASP A 74 -13.54 -15.30 21.51
CA ASP A 74 -13.37 -15.52 20.07
C ASP A 74 -14.67 -15.39 19.28
N THR A 75 -15.76 -14.98 19.91
CA THR A 75 -17.07 -14.89 19.24
C THR A 75 -17.16 -13.60 18.41
N PRO A 76 -17.15 -13.66 17.06
CA PRO A 76 -17.04 -12.45 16.23
C PRO A 76 -18.23 -11.52 16.39
N ARG A 77 -19.45 -12.06 16.56
CA ARG A 77 -20.66 -11.25 16.78
C ARG A 77 -20.58 -10.42 18.06
N PHE A 78 -19.96 -10.93 19.14
CA PHE A 78 -19.82 -10.15 20.38
C PHE A 78 -18.76 -9.06 20.25
N LYS A 79 -17.67 -9.32 19.52
CA LYS A 79 -16.66 -8.31 19.17
C LYS A 79 -17.31 -7.17 18.36
N PHE A 80 -18.08 -7.52 17.34
CA PHE A 80 -18.84 -6.56 16.54
C PHE A 80 -19.83 -5.74 17.38
N GLN A 81 -20.68 -6.41 18.18
CA GLN A 81 -21.68 -5.76 19.02
C GLN A 81 -21.05 -4.81 20.05
N LEU A 82 -19.91 -5.19 20.64
CA LEU A 82 -19.15 -4.30 21.51
C LEU A 82 -18.57 -3.11 20.73
N GLY A 83 -17.96 -3.35 19.57
CA GLY A 83 -17.41 -2.31 18.69
C GLY A 83 -18.47 -1.26 18.31
N ARG A 84 -19.65 -1.70 17.90
CA ARG A 84 -20.80 -0.84 17.63
C ARG A 84 -21.21 0.02 18.83
N ALA A 85 -21.29 -0.58 20.02
CA ALA A 85 -21.66 0.14 21.24
C ALA A 85 -20.60 1.18 21.66
N LEU A 86 -19.31 0.85 21.48
CA LEU A 86 -18.20 1.78 21.72
C LEU A 86 -18.20 2.94 20.70
N LEU A 87 -18.50 2.65 19.43
CA LEU A 87 -18.68 3.69 18.40
C LEU A 87 -19.78 4.68 18.80
N LYS A 88 -20.95 4.19 19.21
CA LYS A 88 -22.06 5.04 19.67
C LYS A 88 -21.70 5.89 20.90
N LYS A 89 -20.80 5.39 21.76
CA LYS A 89 -20.27 6.15 22.91
C LYS A 89 -19.23 7.20 22.52
N GLY A 90 -18.62 7.10 21.33
CA GLY A 90 -17.53 7.97 20.87
C GLY A 90 -16.12 7.43 21.19
N ASP A 91 -15.99 6.19 21.66
CA ASP A 91 -14.70 5.57 21.99
C ASP A 91 -14.06 4.94 20.74
N PHE A 92 -13.83 5.76 19.70
CA PHE A 92 -13.51 5.31 18.35
C PHE A 92 -12.29 4.37 18.27
N LYS A 93 -11.26 4.61 19.07
CA LYS A 93 -10.02 3.80 19.06
C LYS A 93 -10.27 2.38 19.56
N GLU A 94 -11.01 2.25 20.66
CA GLU A 94 -11.35 0.95 21.23
C GLU A 94 -12.37 0.23 20.34
N ALA A 95 -13.33 0.98 19.82
CA ALA A 95 -14.31 0.46 18.87
C ALA A 95 -13.65 -0.14 17.63
N LYS A 96 -12.71 0.59 17.01
CA LYS A 96 -11.94 0.09 15.86
C LYS A 96 -11.23 -1.22 16.18
N ALA A 97 -10.62 -1.37 17.35
CA ALA A 97 -9.90 -2.60 17.71
C ALA A 97 -10.83 -3.83 17.74
N PHE A 98 -12.02 -3.70 18.31
CA PHE A 98 -13.00 -4.79 18.32
C PHE A 98 -13.62 -5.05 16.95
N LEU A 99 -13.87 -4.00 16.17
CA LEU A 99 -14.37 -4.13 14.79
C LEU A 99 -13.33 -4.76 13.86
N ASP A 100 -12.05 -4.38 13.96
CA ASP A 100 -10.95 -5.01 13.24
C ASP A 100 -10.91 -6.51 13.56
N SER A 101 -10.97 -6.89 14.84
CA SER A 101 -10.94 -8.30 15.22
C SER A 101 -12.16 -9.08 14.72
N ALA A 102 -13.36 -8.49 14.75
CA ALA A 102 -14.55 -9.12 14.17
C ALA A 102 -14.47 -9.25 12.64
N ALA A 103 -13.88 -8.26 11.99
CA ALA A 103 -13.65 -8.22 10.54
C ALA A 103 -12.58 -9.23 10.11
N GLU A 104 -11.52 -9.43 10.90
CA GLU A 104 -10.51 -10.49 10.69
C GLU A 104 -11.13 -11.89 10.74
N ASP A 105 -12.17 -12.06 11.57
CA ASP A 105 -12.98 -13.29 11.65
C ASP A 105 -14.07 -13.36 10.55
N GLY A 106 -14.09 -12.43 9.60
CA GLY A 106 -15.02 -12.40 8.46
C GLY A 106 -16.45 -11.96 8.81
N TYR A 107 -16.67 -11.30 9.95
CA TYR A 107 -18.00 -10.85 10.36
C TYR A 107 -18.44 -9.61 9.57
N ALA A 108 -19.26 -9.81 8.53
CA ALA A 108 -19.58 -8.80 7.53
C ALA A 108 -20.03 -7.42 8.06
N PRO A 109 -20.90 -7.33 9.09
CA PRO A 109 -21.30 -6.04 9.65
C PRO A 109 -20.12 -5.22 10.19
N ALA A 110 -19.04 -5.86 10.66
CA ALA A 110 -17.89 -5.15 11.21
C ALA A 110 -17.18 -4.30 10.15
N TYR A 111 -17.13 -4.77 8.90
CA TYR A 111 -16.57 -3.98 7.80
C TYR A 111 -17.36 -2.70 7.56
N ALA A 112 -18.69 -2.72 7.62
CA ALA A 112 -19.50 -1.50 7.41
C ALA A 112 -19.23 -0.42 8.47
N TYR A 113 -19.04 -0.81 9.73
CA TYR A 113 -18.71 0.16 10.79
C TYR A 113 -17.25 0.62 10.73
N LEU A 114 -16.33 -0.22 10.25
CA LEU A 114 -14.99 0.24 9.90
C LEU A 114 -15.06 1.26 8.75
N ALA A 115 -15.90 1.03 7.74
CA ALA A 115 -16.11 1.97 6.66
C ALA A 115 -16.60 3.33 7.20
N ASP A 116 -17.58 3.34 8.10
CA ASP A 116 -18.07 4.57 8.74
C ASP A 116 -16.95 5.33 9.47
N ILE A 117 -16.06 4.62 10.19
CA ILE A 117 -14.90 5.24 10.85
C ILE A 117 -14.02 5.99 9.85
N PHE A 118 -13.77 5.40 8.68
CA PHE A 118 -12.96 6.02 7.64
C PHE A 118 -13.70 7.11 6.88
N ARG A 119 -14.97 6.89 6.53
CA ARG A 119 -15.83 7.86 5.83
C ARG A 119 -15.90 9.18 6.59
N TYR A 120 -16.11 9.11 7.90
CA TYR A 120 -16.28 10.30 8.75
C TYR A 120 -15.01 10.75 9.47
N GLY A 121 -13.84 10.16 9.17
CA GLY A 121 -12.57 10.58 9.76
C GLY A 121 -12.53 10.48 11.29
N MET A 122 -13.24 9.51 11.90
CA MET A 122 -13.40 9.45 13.36
C MET A 122 -12.08 9.22 14.13
N LEU A 123 -11.02 8.80 13.43
CA LEU A 123 -9.67 8.57 13.97
C LEU A 123 -8.59 9.35 13.23
N GLY A 124 -8.95 10.35 12.41
CA GLY A 124 -8.00 11.08 11.58
C GLY A 124 -8.68 11.89 10.49
N GLN A 125 -8.11 11.89 9.30
CA GLN A 125 -8.77 12.46 8.12
C GLN A 125 -9.75 11.46 7.52
N GLU A 126 -10.79 11.98 6.87
CA GLU A 126 -11.70 11.18 6.05
C GLU A 126 -10.91 10.40 4.98
N ASP A 127 -11.28 9.14 4.80
CA ASP A 127 -10.70 8.23 3.82
C ASP A 127 -11.83 7.47 3.12
N ALA A 128 -12.59 8.21 2.30
CA ALA A 128 -13.73 7.68 1.55
C ALA A 128 -13.37 6.47 0.68
N TYR A 129 -12.12 6.37 0.24
CA TYR A 129 -11.64 5.23 -0.53
C TYR A 129 -11.52 3.96 0.32
N THR A 130 -10.92 4.08 1.51
CA THR A 130 -10.86 2.96 2.46
C THR A 130 -12.27 2.58 2.92
N ALA A 131 -13.15 3.56 3.10
CA ALA A 131 -14.56 3.33 3.40
C ALA A 131 -15.27 2.53 2.29
N GLU A 132 -15.09 2.90 1.02
CA GLU A 132 -15.67 2.21 -0.13
C GLU A 132 -15.34 0.71 -0.12
N ILE A 133 -14.07 0.37 0.08
CA ILE A 133 -13.59 -1.03 0.12
C ILE A 133 -14.26 -1.79 1.27
N TYR A 134 -14.34 -1.18 2.44
CA TYR A 134 -14.97 -1.83 3.60
C TYR A 134 -16.48 -2.00 3.42
N TYR A 135 -17.16 -1.06 2.77
CA TYR A 135 -18.54 -1.27 2.38
C TYR A 135 -18.67 -2.43 1.38
N ASP A 136 -17.79 -2.55 0.38
CA ASP A 136 -17.83 -3.69 -0.56
C ASP A 136 -17.64 -5.05 0.12
N LEU A 137 -16.76 -5.12 1.13
CA LEU A 137 -16.58 -6.32 1.94
C LEU A 137 -17.83 -6.65 2.75
N ALA A 138 -18.49 -5.64 3.33
CA ALA A 138 -19.75 -5.82 4.05
C ALA A 138 -20.89 -6.28 3.12
N ILE A 139 -21.00 -5.69 1.92
CA ILE A 139 -21.99 -6.05 0.90
C ILE A 139 -21.76 -7.50 0.43
N THR A 140 -20.51 -7.86 0.13
CA THR A 140 -20.13 -9.23 -0.27
C THR A 140 -20.47 -10.24 0.82
N GLY A 141 -20.30 -9.85 2.09
CA GLY A 141 -20.69 -10.64 3.25
C GLY A 141 -22.20 -10.60 3.58
N GLY A 142 -23.02 -9.96 2.75
CA GLY A 142 -24.48 -9.97 2.86
C GLY A 142 -25.09 -8.95 3.83
N PHE A 143 -24.35 -7.91 4.23
CA PHE A 143 -24.86 -6.86 5.11
C PHE A 143 -25.51 -5.72 4.31
N ALA A 144 -26.83 -5.78 4.15
CA ALA A 144 -27.60 -4.92 3.24
C ALA A 144 -27.41 -3.40 3.48
N ARG A 145 -27.40 -2.95 4.74
CA ARG A 145 -27.11 -1.56 5.13
C ARG A 145 -25.88 -0.96 4.45
N ALA A 146 -24.85 -1.77 4.17
CA ALA A 146 -23.64 -1.27 3.54
C ALA A 146 -23.86 -0.78 2.10
N VAL A 147 -24.88 -1.28 1.40
CA VAL A 147 -25.27 -0.80 0.07
C VAL A 147 -25.71 0.67 0.16
N GLU A 148 -26.71 0.96 0.99
CA GLU A 148 -27.25 2.31 1.15
C GLU A 148 -26.20 3.29 1.69
N ALA A 149 -25.37 2.84 2.64
CA ALA A 149 -24.29 3.66 3.19
C ALA A 149 -23.21 4.00 2.15
N LYS A 150 -22.84 3.03 1.29
CA LYS A 150 -21.91 3.25 0.18
C LYS A 150 -22.51 4.17 -0.87
N GLU A 151 -23.76 3.93 -1.27
CA GLU A 151 -24.46 4.76 -2.27
C GLU A 151 -24.53 6.22 -1.80
N SER A 152 -24.98 6.46 -0.57
CA SER A 152 -25.00 7.81 0.04
C SER A 152 -23.61 8.46 0.05
N MET A 153 -22.56 7.71 0.39
CA MET A 153 -21.19 8.25 0.36
C MET A 153 -20.77 8.60 -1.07
N LEU A 154 -21.08 7.74 -2.05
CA LEU A 154 -20.73 7.99 -3.45
C LEU A 154 -21.51 9.17 -4.03
N GLU A 155 -22.76 9.37 -3.64
CA GLU A 155 -23.55 10.55 -4.00
C GLU A 155 -22.94 11.84 -3.43
N GLU A 156 -22.58 11.85 -2.14
CA GLU A 156 -21.88 12.99 -1.51
C GLU A 156 -20.57 13.34 -2.22
N LEU A 157 -19.82 12.31 -2.65
CA LEU A 157 -18.59 12.49 -3.42
C LEU A 157 -18.86 12.96 -4.86
N ALA A 158 -19.93 12.49 -5.48
CA ALA A 158 -20.33 12.89 -6.83
C ALA A 158 -20.83 14.34 -6.87
N ASP A 159 -21.56 14.80 -5.85
CA ASP A 159 -21.95 16.20 -5.70
C ASP A 159 -20.73 17.10 -5.42
N GLY A 160 -19.66 16.54 -4.87
CA GLY A 160 -18.35 17.20 -4.69
C GLY A 160 -17.43 17.16 -5.92
N VAL A 161 -17.72 16.30 -6.91
CA VAL A 161 -16.89 16.06 -8.09
C VAL A 161 -17.80 15.92 -9.30
N ALA A 162 -18.04 17.03 -10.00
CA ALA A 162 -18.72 17.00 -11.29
C ALA A 162 -18.06 15.96 -12.23
N ALA A 163 -18.86 14.94 -12.55
CA ALA A 163 -18.86 14.05 -13.71
C ALA A 163 -17.51 13.80 -14.43
N ASP A 164 -17.02 12.56 -14.41
CA ASP A 164 -16.53 11.96 -15.66
C ASP A 164 -16.52 10.41 -15.61
N THR A 165 -17.40 9.80 -16.40
CA THR A 165 -17.35 8.37 -16.75
C THR A 165 -17.55 8.25 -18.26
N ALA A 166 -16.48 8.44 -19.04
CA ALA A 166 -16.48 8.14 -20.48
C ALA A 166 -15.09 7.69 -20.99
N ALA A 167 -15.12 6.81 -22.01
CA ALA A 167 -14.01 6.04 -22.57
C ALA A 167 -12.80 6.86 -23.09
N CYS A 168 -11.61 6.22 -23.08
CA CYS A 168 -10.26 6.75 -23.33
C CYS A 168 -9.95 7.40 -24.71
N ASP A 169 -10.94 7.79 -25.52
CA ASP A 169 -10.73 8.25 -26.91
C ASP A 169 -10.77 9.80 -27.08
N ASN A 170 -11.10 10.58 -26.03
CA ASN A 170 -11.12 12.05 -26.10
C ASN A 170 -9.80 12.68 -25.59
N PRO A 171 -9.08 13.50 -26.39
CA PRO A 171 -7.81 14.13 -25.98
C PRO A 171 -7.93 15.24 -24.93
N TYR A 172 -9.14 15.78 -24.67
CA TYR A 172 -9.34 16.93 -23.78
C TYR A 172 -10.05 16.60 -22.45
N ASP A 173 -10.56 15.38 -22.31
CA ASP A 173 -11.12 14.81 -21.07
C ASP A 173 -10.72 13.33 -21.03
N LYS A 174 -9.68 13.00 -20.25
CA LYS A 174 -9.23 11.62 -20.01
C LYS A 174 -9.49 11.25 -18.55
N PRO A 175 -10.25 10.20 -18.25
CA PRO A 175 -10.38 9.71 -16.87
C PRO A 175 -9.09 9.05 -16.38
N ARG A 176 -8.96 8.93 -15.04
CA ARG A 176 -7.89 8.17 -14.38
C ARG A 176 -7.92 6.72 -14.88
N GLY A 177 -6.78 6.24 -15.39
CA GLY A 177 -6.64 4.95 -16.08
C GLY A 177 -6.32 5.04 -17.57
N CYS A 178 -6.46 6.21 -18.19
CA CYS A 178 -6.04 6.44 -19.58
C CYS A 178 -4.71 7.23 -19.69
N ASP A 179 -4.04 7.45 -18.55
CA ASP A 179 -2.79 8.22 -18.47
C ASP A 179 -1.60 7.37 -18.92
N THR A 180 -0.85 7.89 -19.90
CA THR A 180 0.47 7.34 -20.27
C THR A 180 1.57 7.76 -19.28
N TYR A 181 1.19 8.32 -18.13
CA TYR A 181 2.05 8.96 -17.15
C TYR A 181 1.55 8.67 -15.72
N PHE A 182 2.47 8.55 -14.78
CA PHE A 182 2.15 8.38 -13.37
C PHE A 182 1.75 9.71 -12.72
N ASN A 183 0.50 9.84 -12.29
CA ASN A 183 0.02 11.00 -11.55
C ASN A 183 0.30 10.82 -10.05
N PRO A 184 1.13 11.66 -9.42
CA PRO A 184 1.44 11.53 -7.99
C PRO A 184 0.29 11.96 -7.07
N GLN A 185 -0.77 12.57 -7.58
CA GLN A 185 -1.83 13.12 -6.76
C GLN A 185 -2.70 12.01 -6.14
N GLY A 186 -2.96 12.12 -4.84
CA GLY A 186 -3.71 11.12 -4.07
C GLY A 186 -2.85 10.03 -3.41
N PHE A 187 -1.60 9.87 -3.86
CA PHE A 187 -0.64 8.94 -3.25
C PHE A 187 0.05 9.57 -2.03
N ALA A 188 0.11 8.84 -0.91
CA ALA A 188 0.78 9.26 0.32
C ALA A 188 2.28 9.56 0.10
N LYS A 189 2.95 8.81 -0.78
CA LYS A 189 4.34 9.10 -1.21
C LYS A 189 4.42 9.45 -2.70
N GLY A 190 3.43 10.16 -3.23
CA GLY A 190 3.29 10.46 -4.66
C GLY A 190 4.55 11.01 -5.33
N LYS A 191 5.23 11.99 -4.73
CA LYS A 191 6.49 12.54 -5.29
C LYS A 191 7.61 11.50 -5.38
N ALA A 192 7.69 10.58 -4.42
CA ALA A 192 8.71 9.53 -4.41
C ALA A 192 8.34 8.41 -5.40
N LEU A 193 7.07 8.07 -5.52
CA LEU A 193 6.59 7.16 -6.56
C LEU A 193 6.79 7.73 -7.97
N LEU A 194 6.55 9.02 -8.19
CA LEU A 194 6.84 9.68 -9.47
C LEU A 194 8.33 9.61 -9.78
N ALA A 195 9.19 9.91 -8.81
CA ALA A 195 10.64 9.82 -9.00
C ALA A 195 11.10 8.37 -9.31
N LEU A 196 10.47 7.35 -8.70
CA LEU A 196 10.68 5.95 -9.07
C LEU A 196 10.21 5.65 -10.50
N HIS A 197 8.98 6.02 -10.84
CA HIS A 197 8.40 5.81 -12.16
C HIS A 197 9.28 6.44 -13.25
N ASP A 198 9.71 7.68 -13.04
CA ASP A 198 10.51 8.43 -14.01
C ASP A 198 11.99 8.03 -14.05
N GLY A 199 12.46 7.20 -13.11
CA GLY A 199 13.86 6.83 -12.99
C GLY A 199 14.76 7.98 -12.50
N ASP A 200 14.21 8.90 -11.71
CA ASP A 200 14.92 10.03 -11.12
C ASP A 200 15.60 9.65 -9.79
N SER A 201 16.79 9.06 -9.89
CA SER A 201 17.58 8.69 -8.72
C SER A 201 17.98 9.88 -7.84
N GLU A 202 18.09 11.08 -8.43
CA GLU A 202 18.49 12.29 -7.69
C GLU A 202 17.33 12.79 -6.84
N ALA A 203 16.11 12.84 -7.38
CA ALA A 203 14.92 13.13 -6.61
C ALA A 203 14.70 12.07 -5.51
N LEU A 204 14.93 10.79 -5.82
CA LEU A 204 14.80 9.70 -4.83
C LEU A 204 15.77 9.85 -3.65
N SER A 205 16.97 10.37 -3.87
CA SER A 205 17.96 10.55 -2.81
C SER A 205 17.52 11.55 -1.72
N LYS A 206 16.51 12.38 -1.99
CA LYS A 206 15.99 13.40 -1.06
C LYS A 206 15.01 12.84 -0.03
N PHE A 207 14.52 11.61 -0.22
CA PHE A 207 13.57 10.97 0.70
C PHE A 207 14.28 10.12 1.75
N ASN A 208 13.62 9.94 2.90
CA ASN A 208 14.08 9.03 3.95
C ASN A 208 14.05 7.59 3.41
N THR A 209 15.24 7.04 3.10
CA THR A 209 15.37 5.70 2.49
C THR A 209 14.79 4.62 3.38
N PHE A 210 14.99 4.71 4.70
CA PHE A 210 14.48 3.73 5.64
C PHE A 210 12.94 3.71 5.62
N GLU A 211 12.30 4.87 5.85
CA GLU A 211 10.83 5.00 5.78
C GLU A 211 10.27 4.53 4.43
N PHE A 212 10.92 4.93 3.34
CA PHE A 212 10.44 4.64 2.00
C PHE A 212 10.50 3.16 1.66
N THR A 213 11.52 2.43 2.14
CA THR A 213 11.60 0.97 1.97
C THR A 213 10.51 0.22 2.75
N ILE A 214 10.08 0.73 3.92
CA ILE A 214 8.93 0.19 4.67
C ILE A 214 7.65 0.36 3.85
N TYR A 215 7.44 1.58 3.36
CA TYR A 215 6.32 1.93 2.50
C TYR A 215 6.26 1.04 1.25
N LEU A 216 7.36 0.89 0.50
CA LEU A 216 7.42 0.04 -0.70
C LEU A 216 7.20 -1.45 -0.38
N THR A 217 7.62 -1.91 0.78
CA THR A 217 7.38 -3.30 1.20
C THR A 217 5.89 -3.56 1.40
N GLN A 218 5.18 -2.61 2.02
CA GLN A 218 3.73 -2.72 2.20
C GLN A 218 2.95 -2.53 0.89
N LEU A 219 3.44 -1.67 0.00
CA LEU A 219 2.91 -1.56 -1.36
C LEU A 219 3.02 -2.90 -2.10
N ASN A 220 4.18 -3.55 -2.08
CA ASN A 220 4.38 -4.88 -2.66
C ASN A 220 3.50 -5.96 -2.01
N LYS A 221 3.30 -5.87 -0.68
CA LYS A 221 2.45 -6.81 0.07
C LYS A 221 1.01 -6.82 -0.45
N TYR A 222 0.49 -5.69 -0.90
CA TYR A 222 -0.87 -5.62 -1.46
C TYR A 222 -1.05 -6.59 -2.66
N PHE A 223 -0.04 -6.67 -3.53
CA PHE A 223 -0.06 -7.54 -4.71
C PHE A 223 0.22 -9.02 -4.42
N ALA A 224 0.52 -9.35 -3.15
CA ALA A 224 0.82 -10.72 -2.72
C ALA A 224 -0.41 -11.52 -2.27
N GLY A 225 -1.60 -10.91 -2.29
CA GLY A 225 -2.86 -11.60 -1.96
C GLY A 225 -3.24 -12.63 -3.02
N GLU A 226 -3.91 -13.71 -2.59
CA GLU A 226 -4.46 -14.75 -3.50
C GLU A 226 -5.51 -14.19 -4.47
N TYR A 227 -6.09 -13.03 -4.15
CA TYR A 227 -7.01 -12.31 -5.02
C TYR A 227 -6.89 -10.80 -4.81
N VAL A 228 -6.54 -10.05 -5.86
CA VAL A 228 -6.53 -8.58 -5.83
C VAL A 228 -7.86 -8.08 -6.41
N MET A 229 -8.82 -7.80 -5.52
CA MET A 229 -10.23 -7.50 -5.88
C MET A 229 -10.41 -6.28 -6.81
N LEU A 230 -9.41 -5.39 -6.91
CA LEU A 230 -9.51 -4.16 -7.71
C LEU A 230 -9.15 -4.35 -9.19
N ASP A 231 -8.30 -5.34 -9.50
CA ASP A 231 -7.95 -5.73 -10.86
C ASP A 231 -7.38 -7.16 -10.82
N GLU A 232 -8.06 -8.11 -11.47
CA GLU A 232 -7.62 -9.50 -11.54
C GLU A 232 -6.19 -9.63 -12.10
N SER A 233 -5.77 -8.70 -12.97
CA SER A 233 -4.44 -8.64 -13.55
C SER A 233 -3.32 -8.42 -12.53
N CYS A 234 -3.67 -7.95 -11.33
CA CYS A 234 -2.75 -7.71 -10.23
C CYS A 234 -2.49 -8.94 -9.35
N THR A 235 -3.24 -10.02 -9.53
CA THR A 235 -3.09 -11.23 -8.73
C THR A 235 -1.73 -11.90 -9.01
N GLY A 236 -0.91 -12.05 -7.98
CA GLY A 236 0.40 -12.71 -8.08
C GLY A 236 1.50 -11.90 -8.77
N VAL A 237 1.31 -10.58 -8.94
CA VAL A 237 2.33 -9.67 -9.50
C VAL A 237 3.43 -9.34 -8.47
N ASN A 238 3.23 -9.69 -7.20
CA ASN A 238 4.22 -9.48 -6.15
C ASN A 238 5.59 -10.09 -6.51
N ASP A 239 6.67 -9.34 -6.28
CA ASP A 239 8.02 -9.90 -6.35
C ASP A 239 8.37 -10.40 -4.93
N PRO A 240 8.50 -11.73 -4.72
CA PRO A 240 8.76 -12.29 -3.40
C PRO A 240 10.17 -11.98 -2.88
N SER A 241 11.10 -11.55 -3.75
CA SER A 241 12.46 -11.13 -3.36
C SER A 241 12.51 -9.69 -2.86
N LEU A 242 11.53 -8.88 -3.24
CA LEU A 242 11.53 -7.44 -3.00
C LEU A 242 11.53 -7.06 -1.50
N PRO A 243 10.76 -7.72 -0.60
CA PRO A 243 10.81 -7.39 0.82
C PRO A 243 12.21 -7.50 1.40
N VAL A 244 12.96 -8.56 1.07
CA VAL A 244 14.33 -8.76 1.57
C VAL A 244 15.29 -7.70 1.01
N ALA A 245 15.18 -7.39 -0.28
CA ALA A 245 16.03 -6.38 -0.93
C ALA A 245 15.77 -4.97 -0.38
N LEU A 246 14.50 -4.58 -0.25
CA LEU A 246 14.09 -3.31 0.34
C LEU A 246 14.53 -3.20 1.80
N MET A 247 14.37 -4.27 2.58
CA MET A 247 14.80 -4.30 3.96
C MET A 247 16.31 -4.08 4.03
N SER A 248 17.13 -4.83 3.28
CA SER A 248 18.58 -4.66 3.25
C SER A 248 19.00 -3.24 2.90
N LYS A 249 18.31 -2.60 1.95
CA LYS A 249 18.55 -1.20 1.56
C LYS A 249 18.19 -0.22 2.68
N GLY A 250 17.02 -0.41 3.30
CA GLY A 250 16.56 0.40 4.43
C GLY A 250 17.49 0.27 5.63
N GLY A 251 17.80 -0.95 6.05
CA GLY A 251 18.73 -1.25 7.14
C GLY A 251 20.10 -0.60 6.91
N GLY A 252 20.67 -0.75 5.71
CA GLY A 252 21.94 -0.11 5.36
C GLY A 252 21.93 1.41 5.53
N SER A 253 20.80 2.09 5.27
CA SER A 253 20.68 3.54 5.44
C SER A 253 20.70 4.02 6.91
N VAL A 254 20.43 3.12 7.86
CA VAL A 254 20.47 3.38 9.31
C VAL A 254 21.57 2.59 10.03
N GLY A 255 22.50 1.99 9.29
CA GLY A 255 23.63 1.22 9.84
C GLY A 255 23.29 -0.18 10.34
N PHE A 256 22.16 -0.75 9.94
CA PHE A 256 21.69 -2.08 10.32
C PHE A 256 21.89 -3.10 9.17
N ASP A 257 22.76 -4.09 9.36
CA ASP A 257 23.00 -5.18 8.40
C ASP A 257 22.27 -6.46 8.81
N ILE A 258 21.18 -6.72 8.11
CA ILE A 258 20.19 -7.78 8.35
C ILE A 258 20.57 -9.09 7.65
N THR A 259 21.41 -9.03 6.62
CA THR A 259 21.78 -10.21 5.82
C THR A 259 22.53 -11.26 6.64
N LYS A 260 23.02 -10.89 7.83
CA LYS A 260 23.80 -11.74 8.73
C LYS A 260 22.98 -12.56 9.74
N GLY A 261 21.65 -12.42 9.82
CA GLY A 261 20.88 -12.97 10.95
C GLY A 261 19.59 -13.76 10.66
N ILE A 262 19.17 -13.89 9.39
CA ILE A 262 17.79 -14.33 9.05
C ILE A 262 17.75 -15.67 8.29
N GLY A 263 18.84 -16.44 8.29
CA GLY A 263 18.90 -17.71 7.55
C GLY A 263 17.80 -18.69 7.98
N GLY A 264 16.80 -18.93 7.11
CA GLY A 264 15.79 -19.99 7.25
C GLY A 264 14.37 -19.57 7.67
N MET A 265 14.07 -18.28 7.86
CA MET A 265 12.71 -17.81 8.18
C MET A 265 11.94 -17.36 6.93
N ASN A 266 10.60 -17.43 6.96
CA ASN A 266 9.78 -16.84 5.89
C ASN A 266 9.94 -15.30 5.88
N ALA A 267 9.90 -14.69 4.70
CA ALA A 267 10.18 -13.26 4.54
C ALA A 267 9.24 -12.38 5.40
N ASN A 268 7.95 -12.74 5.51
CA ASN A 268 6.97 -11.96 6.26
C ASN A 268 7.23 -11.95 7.77
N ARG A 269 7.60 -13.09 8.36
CA ARG A 269 7.94 -13.24 9.77
C ARG A 269 9.28 -12.58 10.09
N SER A 270 10.23 -12.66 9.16
CA SER A 270 11.47 -11.90 9.23
C SER A 270 11.22 -10.38 9.24
N MET A 271 10.26 -9.90 8.45
CA MET A 271 9.85 -8.49 8.43
C MET A 271 9.22 -8.04 9.76
N GLU A 272 8.35 -8.85 10.36
CA GLU A 272 7.74 -8.51 11.65
C GLU A 272 8.77 -8.45 12.78
N ILE A 273 9.67 -9.44 12.84
CA ILE A 273 10.76 -9.48 13.83
C ILE A 273 11.68 -8.26 13.65
N PHE A 274 12.04 -7.93 12.41
CA PHE A 274 12.85 -6.76 12.09
C PHE A 274 12.19 -5.47 12.57
N PHE A 275 10.91 -5.26 12.26
CA PHE A 275 10.19 -4.07 12.69
C PHE A 275 9.98 -4.00 14.19
N ALA A 276 9.74 -5.13 14.86
CA ALA A 276 9.67 -5.19 16.31
C ALA A 276 11.02 -4.80 16.94
N GLY A 277 12.13 -5.35 16.42
CA GLY A 277 13.48 -5.03 16.88
C GLY A 277 13.84 -3.56 16.66
N ILE A 278 13.43 -2.95 15.55
CA ILE A 278 13.65 -1.52 15.31
C ILE A 278 12.76 -0.66 16.20
N LYS A 279 11.48 -1.03 16.40
CA LYS A 279 10.58 -0.31 17.30
C LYS A 279 11.14 -0.29 18.73
N ASP A 280 11.69 -1.42 19.17
CA ASP A 280 12.38 -1.54 20.47
C ASP A 280 13.68 -0.69 20.51
N TYR A 281 14.50 -0.74 19.45
CA TYR A 281 15.71 0.08 19.34
C TYR A 281 15.44 1.60 19.35
N ILE A 282 14.35 2.03 18.72
CA ILE A 282 13.87 3.42 18.76
C ILE A 282 13.46 3.81 20.18
N ASN A 283 12.66 2.96 20.83
CA ASN A 283 12.14 3.21 22.17
C ASN A 283 13.23 3.18 23.26
N THR A 284 14.35 2.49 23.02
CA THR A 284 15.47 2.37 23.96
C THR A 284 16.56 3.44 23.79
N GLY A 285 16.37 4.43 22.92
CA GLY A 285 17.26 5.59 22.87
C GLY A 285 18.43 5.46 21.87
N GLY A 286 18.33 4.61 20.84
CA GLY A 286 19.33 4.49 19.79
C GLY A 286 19.66 5.85 19.14
N ALA A 287 20.86 6.37 19.42
CA ALA A 287 21.26 7.77 19.20
C ALA A 287 21.22 8.28 17.74
N ASN A 288 20.96 7.42 16.75
CA ASN A 288 20.92 7.79 15.33
C ASN A 288 19.53 7.64 14.67
N VAL A 289 18.51 7.11 15.36
CA VAL A 289 17.17 6.89 14.77
C VAL A 289 16.15 7.93 15.26
N ILE A 290 16.41 8.55 16.42
CA ILE A 290 15.52 9.55 17.03
C ILE A 290 15.44 10.86 16.21
N SER A 291 16.43 11.16 15.37
CA SER A 291 16.41 12.37 14.53
C SER A 291 15.48 12.29 13.30
N ALA A 292 14.91 11.12 13.01
CA ALA A 292 14.21 10.87 11.74
C ALA A 292 12.67 10.94 11.80
N GLY A 293 12.05 11.25 12.95
CA GLY A 293 10.59 11.45 13.04
C GLY A 293 9.76 10.30 12.44
N LEU A 294 10.25 9.08 12.55
CA LEU A 294 9.76 7.90 11.84
C LEU A 294 8.49 7.33 12.50
N ASP A 295 7.37 7.41 11.79
CA ASP A 295 6.17 6.66 12.10
C ASP A 295 6.04 5.44 11.18
N ILE A 296 6.51 4.29 11.70
CA ILE A 296 6.53 3.01 10.98
C ILE A 296 5.11 2.55 10.62
N ASP A 297 4.14 2.79 11.50
CA ASP A 297 2.78 2.30 11.33
C ASP A 297 2.03 3.16 10.29
N VAL A 298 2.30 4.47 10.24
CA VAL A 298 1.85 5.35 9.15
C VAL A 298 2.47 4.96 7.81
N ALA A 299 3.78 4.71 7.74
CA ALA A 299 4.44 4.30 6.50
C ALA A 299 3.88 2.97 5.96
N LYS A 300 3.54 2.04 6.87
CA LYS A 300 2.91 0.77 6.50
C LYS A 300 1.51 0.95 5.92
N ALA A 301 0.66 1.72 6.62
CA ALA A 301 -0.69 2.00 6.18
C ALA A 301 -0.70 2.74 4.82
N ALA A 302 0.19 3.72 4.66
CA ALA A 302 0.39 4.45 3.41
C ALA A 302 0.78 3.52 2.26
N GLY A 303 1.71 2.58 2.47
CA GLY A 303 2.14 1.64 1.43
C GLY A 303 1.00 0.72 0.97
N LEU A 304 0.24 0.15 1.90
CA LEU A 304 -0.92 -0.68 1.57
C LEU A 304 -2.00 0.13 0.83
N LYS A 305 -2.28 1.36 1.26
CA LYS A 305 -3.23 2.26 0.62
C LYS A 305 -2.80 2.58 -0.82
N ASP A 306 -1.55 2.99 -1.01
CA ASP A 306 -1.04 3.40 -2.30
C ASP A 306 -0.91 2.20 -3.28
N GLY A 307 -0.65 0.98 -2.77
CA GLY A 307 -0.73 -0.23 -3.60
C GLY A 307 -2.14 -0.49 -4.15
N LYS A 308 -3.18 -0.26 -3.32
CA LYS A 308 -4.58 -0.33 -3.75
C LYS A 308 -4.91 0.73 -4.81
N LEU A 309 -4.48 1.98 -4.57
CA LEU A 309 -4.66 3.07 -5.53
C LEU A 309 -3.97 2.77 -6.87
N LEU A 310 -2.76 2.21 -6.82
CA LEU A 310 -2.02 1.86 -8.04
C LEU A 310 -2.75 0.77 -8.85
N ALA A 311 -3.32 -0.24 -8.20
CA ALA A 311 -4.14 -1.25 -8.85
C ALA A 311 -5.41 -0.66 -9.47
N LYS A 312 -6.12 0.21 -8.72
CA LYS A 312 -7.37 0.84 -9.20
C LYS A 312 -7.14 1.81 -10.35
N ASP A 313 -6.19 2.73 -10.21
CA ASP A 313 -6.03 3.87 -11.11
C ASP A 313 -5.29 3.49 -12.39
N TYR A 314 -4.54 2.39 -12.41
CA TYR A 314 -3.73 2.00 -13.58
C TYR A 314 -3.92 0.55 -14.01
N GLY A 315 -4.22 -0.36 -13.08
CA GLY A 315 -4.18 -1.80 -13.34
C GLY A 315 -2.76 -2.33 -13.57
N CYS A 316 -2.53 -3.61 -13.25
CA CYS A 316 -1.17 -4.16 -13.23
C CYS A 316 -0.60 -4.54 -14.61
N LYS A 317 -1.42 -4.48 -15.65
CA LYS A 317 -0.99 -4.63 -17.06
C LYS A 317 -0.63 -3.32 -17.74
N SER A 318 -0.86 -2.17 -17.09
CA SER A 318 -0.52 -0.89 -17.70
C SER A 318 0.98 -0.67 -17.79
N ASP A 319 1.39 0.15 -18.76
CA ASP A 319 2.78 0.61 -18.88
C ASP A 319 3.19 1.40 -17.63
N VAL A 320 2.29 2.21 -17.06
CA VAL A 320 2.57 3.00 -15.85
C VAL A 320 2.91 2.08 -14.67
N PHE A 321 2.07 1.07 -14.41
CA PHE A 321 2.33 0.09 -13.37
C PHE A 321 3.63 -0.66 -13.64
N THR A 322 3.79 -1.21 -14.84
CA THR A 322 4.95 -2.02 -15.21
C THR A 322 6.25 -1.23 -15.05
N ASN A 323 6.28 0.01 -15.54
CA ASN A 323 7.46 0.87 -15.46
C ASN A 323 7.83 1.20 -14.01
N LEU A 324 6.84 1.60 -13.21
CA LEU A 324 7.03 1.89 -11.79
C LEU A 324 7.54 0.66 -11.05
N TYR A 325 6.90 -0.48 -11.25
CA TYR A 325 7.19 -1.71 -10.52
C TYR A 325 8.57 -2.27 -10.86
N GLU A 326 8.95 -2.26 -12.13
CA GLU A 326 10.29 -2.63 -12.56
C GLU A 326 11.38 -1.68 -12.01
N ASN A 327 11.06 -0.39 -11.89
CA ASN A 327 11.95 0.57 -11.26
C ASN A 327 12.02 0.40 -9.73
N ILE A 328 10.95 -0.04 -9.06
CA ILE A 328 10.97 -0.45 -7.65
C ILE A 328 11.95 -1.61 -7.45
N VAL A 329 11.87 -2.64 -8.31
CA VAL A 329 12.79 -3.79 -8.27
C VAL A 329 14.24 -3.33 -8.49
N ALA A 330 14.48 -2.44 -9.46
CA ALA A 330 15.81 -1.87 -9.69
C ALA A 330 16.33 -1.09 -8.47
N TYR A 331 15.49 -0.22 -7.88
CA TYR A 331 15.80 0.58 -6.71
C TYR A 331 16.17 -0.28 -5.50
N ALA A 332 15.37 -1.31 -5.21
CA ALA A 332 15.61 -2.24 -4.11
C ALA A 332 16.97 -2.96 -4.24
N ASN A 333 17.39 -3.25 -5.48
CA ASN A 333 18.62 -3.96 -5.79
C ASN A 333 19.82 -3.06 -6.09
N ASN A 334 19.72 -1.74 -5.85
CA ASN A 334 20.76 -0.75 -6.20
C ASN A 334 21.20 -0.81 -7.67
N ARG A 335 20.26 -1.11 -8.57
CA ARG A 335 20.48 -1.13 -10.03
C ARG A 335 20.01 0.18 -10.64
N PRO A 336 20.58 0.60 -11.79
CA PRO A 336 20.02 1.70 -12.57
C PRO A 336 18.54 1.46 -12.89
N PRO A 337 17.69 2.50 -12.92
CA PRO A 337 16.30 2.36 -13.35
C PRO A 337 16.22 1.70 -14.73
N ARG A 338 15.19 0.86 -14.92
CA ARG A 338 14.91 0.21 -16.20
C ARG A 338 14.17 1.15 -17.15
N HIS A 339 13.29 1.97 -16.58
CA HIS A 339 12.47 2.91 -17.31
C HIS A 339 12.84 4.34 -16.94
N PHE A 340 12.78 5.20 -17.94
CA PHE A 340 12.97 6.63 -17.78
C PHE A 340 11.83 7.34 -18.52
N SER A 341 11.23 8.32 -17.86
CA SER A 341 10.28 9.26 -18.47
C SER A 341 10.67 10.69 -18.12
N GLY A 342 10.01 11.66 -18.75
CA GLY A 342 10.15 13.07 -18.48
C GLY A 342 11.58 13.59 -18.62
N LEU A 343 11.94 14.51 -17.71
CA LEU A 343 13.25 15.13 -17.66
C LEU A 343 14.40 14.12 -17.46
N PRO A 344 14.28 13.09 -16.61
CA PRO A 344 15.27 12.02 -16.53
C PRO A 344 15.55 11.33 -17.88
N ALA A 345 14.51 11.01 -18.65
CA ALA A 345 14.68 10.40 -19.98
C ALA A 345 15.39 11.33 -20.96
N LEU A 346 15.05 12.61 -20.94
CA LEU A 346 15.70 13.64 -21.77
C LEU A 346 17.18 13.81 -21.41
N LYS A 347 17.49 13.95 -20.12
CA LYS A 347 18.86 14.02 -19.58
C LYS A 347 19.68 12.81 -20.02
N ARG A 348 19.14 11.60 -19.84
CA ARG A 348 19.81 10.36 -20.25
C ARG A 348 20.06 10.30 -21.76
N SER A 349 19.07 10.67 -22.57
CA SER A 349 19.20 10.66 -24.02
C SER A 349 20.24 11.66 -24.52
N CYS A 350 20.29 12.85 -23.91
CA CYS A 350 21.34 13.83 -24.13
C CYS A 350 22.73 13.27 -23.79
N GLN A 351 22.87 12.58 -22.64
CA GLN A 351 24.15 12.00 -22.23
C GLN A 351 24.61 10.89 -23.18
N ILE A 352 23.70 9.99 -23.59
CA ILE A 352 23.99 8.93 -24.56
C ILE A 352 24.40 9.53 -25.91
N HIS A 353 23.66 10.52 -26.39
CA HIS A 353 23.99 11.20 -27.64
C HIS A 353 25.36 11.88 -27.55
N SER A 354 25.64 12.63 -26.47
CA SER A 354 26.93 13.28 -26.25
C SER A 354 28.08 12.27 -26.23
N ALA A 355 27.91 11.14 -25.52
CA ALA A 355 28.90 10.06 -25.48
C ALA A 355 29.15 9.46 -26.87
N SER A 356 28.09 9.26 -27.68
CA SER A 356 28.20 8.76 -29.06
C SER A 356 29.00 9.69 -29.98
N LYS A 357 29.14 10.97 -29.62
CA LYS A 357 29.92 11.99 -30.33
C LYS A 357 31.30 12.24 -29.71
N GLY A 358 31.75 11.40 -28.77
CA GLY A 358 33.04 11.54 -28.09
C GLY A 358 33.04 12.58 -26.95
N GLY A 359 31.87 12.98 -26.45
CA GLY A 359 31.74 13.86 -25.30
C GLY A 359 32.30 13.24 -24.01
N LYS A 360 32.91 14.07 -23.15
CA LYS A 360 33.38 13.64 -21.82
C LYS A 360 32.20 13.49 -20.86
N ALA A 361 32.13 12.37 -20.14
CA ALA A 361 31.01 12.04 -19.25
C ALA A 361 30.69 13.12 -18.20
N MET A 362 31.69 13.69 -17.52
CA MET A 362 31.43 14.76 -16.54
C MET A 362 30.89 16.03 -17.20
N LYS A 363 31.43 16.42 -18.36
CA LYS A 363 30.95 17.63 -19.06
C LYS A 363 29.55 17.42 -19.63
N SER A 364 29.25 16.24 -20.17
CA SER A 364 27.92 15.91 -20.65
C SER A 364 26.89 15.87 -19.53
N GLN A 365 27.27 15.42 -18.33
CA GLN A 365 26.38 15.46 -17.17
C GLN A 365 25.91 16.89 -16.86
N PHE A 366 26.81 17.86 -16.72
CA PHE A 366 26.43 19.25 -16.42
C PHE A 366 25.60 19.89 -17.53
N VAL A 367 25.99 19.69 -18.79
CA VAL A 367 25.26 20.27 -19.93
C VAL A 367 23.86 19.68 -20.05
N CYS A 368 23.73 18.35 -19.95
CA CYS A 368 22.44 17.68 -20.06
C CYS A 368 21.51 17.95 -18.87
N GLU A 369 22.07 18.19 -17.67
CA GLU A 369 21.30 18.67 -16.50
C GLU A 369 20.72 20.06 -16.75
N CYS A 370 21.56 20.97 -17.24
CA CYS A 370 21.16 22.32 -17.54
C CYS A 370 20.12 22.36 -18.67
N PHE A 371 20.28 21.51 -19.69
CA PHE A 371 19.28 21.34 -20.75
C PHE A 371 17.94 20.90 -20.18
N ALA A 372 17.88 19.80 -19.41
CA ALA A 372 16.65 19.33 -18.80
C ALA A 372 15.99 20.42 -17.91
N SER A 373 16.78 21.14 -17.13
CA SER A 373 16.31 22.29 -16.34
C SER A 373 15.72 23.42 -17.20
N GLY A 374 16.24 23.63 -18.41
CA GLY A 374 15.69 24.60 -19.36
C GLY A 374 14.26 24.25 -19.82
N PHE A 375 13.97 22.96 -20.02
CA PHE A 375 12.63 22.47 -20.36
C PHE A 375 11.64 22.71 -19.22
N ASP A 376 12.06 22.42 -17.98
CA ASP A 376 11.26 22.64 -16.78
C ASP A 376 10.92 24.14 -16.60
N ARG A 377 11.94 25.02 -16.66
CA ARG A 377 11.78 26.47 -16.44
C ARG A 377 10.87 27.15 -17.46
N VAL A 378 10.84 26.65 -18.69
CA VAL A 378 9.98 27.19 -19.75
C VAL A 378 8.57 26.60 -19.71
N GLY A 379 8.34 25.57 -18.89
CA GLY A 379 7.04 24.90 -18.77
C GLY A 379 6.70 24.10 -20.03
N VAL A 380 7.68 23.37 -20.59
CA VAL A 380 7.43 22.49 -21.73
C VAL A 380 6.45 21.39 -21.34
N ALA A 381 5.45 21.12 -22.18
CA ALA A 381 4.46 20.09 -21.90
C ALA A 381 5.13 18.71 -21.72
N GLN A 382 4.64 17.94 -20.75
CA GLN A 382 5.19 16.63 -20.40
C GLN A 382 5.21 15.65 -21.60
N ASP A 383 4.17 15.68 -22.44
CA ASP A 383 4.08 14.85 -23.65
C ASP A 383 5.20 15.16 -24.65
N ASP A 384 5.55 16.44 -24.79
CA ASP A 384 6.64 16.87 -25.66
C ASP A 384 8.00 16.44 -25.10
N ILE A 385 8.19 16.52 -23.77
CA ILE A 385 9.42 16.04 -23.09
C ILE A 385 9.55 14.52 -23.28
N ASN A 386 8.47 13.77 -23.02
CA ASN A 386 8.43 12.32 -23.17
C ASN A 386 8.70 11.89 -24.62
N TRP A 387 8.07 12.57 -25.58
CA TRP A 387 8.28 12.32 -27.01
C TRP A 387 9.73 12.61 -27.41
N LEU A 388 10.32 13.72 -26.96
CA LEU A 388 11.70 14.07 -27.28
C LEU A 388 12.68 13.09 -26.63
N GLY A 389 12.43 12.62 -25.41
CA GLY A 389 13.23 11.59 -24.77
C GLY A 389 13.32 10.31 -25.62
N LYS A 390 12.20 9.87 -26.21
CA LYS A 390 12.15 8.67 -27.08
C LYS A 390 12.75 8.92 -28.48
N ASN A 391 12.67 10.15 -28.98
CA ASN A 391 13.04 10.51 -30.36
C ASN A 391 14.21 11.50 -30.42
N TYR A 392 15.12 11.43 -29.43
CA TYR A 392 16.15 12.43 -29.21
C TYR A 392 17.04 12.63 -30.45
N ASP A 393 17.05 13.86 -30.96
CA ASP A 393 17.79 14.33 -32.15
C ASP A 393 17.61 13.50 -33.45
N GLN A 394 16.60 12.63 -33.50
CA GLN A 394 16.18 12.01 -34.75
C GLN A 394 15.60 13.11 -35.65
N GLY A 395 16.10 13.28 -36.88
CA GLY A 395 15.53 14.27 -37.80
C GLY A 395 15.47 15.71 -37.27
N LYS A 396 16.43 16.11 -36.43
CA LYS A 396 16.49 17.44 -35.77
C LYS A 396 15.31 17.72 -34.82
N ASN A 397 14.69 16.68 -34.26
CA ASN A 397 13.54 16.79 -33.35
C ASN A 397 13.81 17.70 -32.15
N PHE A 398 15.04 17.69 -31.62
CA PHE A 398 15.45 18.61 -30.56
C PHE A 398 15.26 20.07 -30.99
N MET A 399 15.83 20.45 -32.14
CA MET A 399 15.71 21.82 -32.68
C MET A 399 14.26 22.21 -32.95
N LYS A 400 13.45 21.32 -33.55
CA LYS A 400 12.03 21.57 -33.79
C LYS A 400 11.29 21.91 -32.50
N LEU A 401 11.58 21.18 -31.44
CA LEU A 401 10.92 21.40 -30.15
C LEU A 401 11.40 22.70 -29.48
N THR A 402 12.69 23.02 -29.56
CA THR A 402 13.21 24.31 -29.04
C THR A 402 12.63 25.53 -29.74
N GLN A 403 12.19 25.40 -31.00
CA GLN A 403 11.52 26.47 -31.75
C GLN A 403 10.02 26.57 -31.42
N LYS A 404 9.39 25.48 -31.00
CA LYS A 404 7.98 25.44 -30.58
C LYS A 404 7.74 26.27 -29.31
N TYR A 405 8.69 26.28 -28.37
CA TYR A 405 8.57 26.96 -27.09
C TYR A 405 9.40 28.23 -27.02
N LYS A 406 8.72 29.38 -26.83
CA LYS A 406 9.37 30.69 -26.72
C LYS A 406 10.36 30.71 -25.54
N GLY A 407 11.59 31.14 -25.80
CA GLY A 407 12.65 31.25 -24.77
C GLY A 407 13.40 29.95 -24.47
N LEU A 408 12.94 28.79 -24.98
CA LEU A 408 13.61 27.51 -24.74
C LEU A 408 14.99 27.43 -25.40
N HIS A 409 15.11 27.93 -26.63
CA HIS A 409 16.40 27.98 -27.33
C HIS A 409 17.45 28.83 -26.60
N GLU A 410 17.05 29.99 -26.06
CA GLU A 410 17.91 30.89 -25.29
C GLU A 410 18.39 30.20 -24.01
N LYS A 411 17.45 29.59 -23.25
CA LYS A 411 17.76 28.88 -22.00
C LYS A 411 18.69 27.68 -22.19
N ILE A 412 18.53 26.94 -23.29
CA ILE A 412 19.41 25.82 -23.62
C ILE A 412 20.79 26.33 -24.07
N SER A 413 20.84 27.45 -24.81
CA SER A 413 22.11 28.02 -25.28
C SER A 413 22.99 28.51 -24.12
N GLU A 414 22.39 29.01 -23.04
CA GLU A 414 23.08 29.38 -21.78
C GLU A 414 23.86 28.20 -21.17
N CYS A 415 23.49 26.95 -21.46
CA CYS A 415 24.15 25.77 -20.92
C CYS A 415 25.41 25.33 -21.70
N LEU A 416 25.66 25.93 -22.87
CA LEU A 416 26.80 25.58 -23.74
C LEU A 416 28.05 26.44 -23.48
N PHE A 417 27.89 27.53 -22.73
CA PHE A 417 28.93 28.50 -22.36
C PHE A 417 29.13 28.48 -20.84
#